data_AF-A0A316G5H9-F1
#
_entry.id   AF-A0A316G5H9-F1
#
_cell.length_a   1.000
_cell.length_b   1.000
_cell.length_c   1.000
_cell.angle_alpha   90.00
_cell.angle_beta   90.00
_cell.angle_gamma   90.00
#
_symmetry.space_group_name_H-M   'P 1'
#
loop_
_entity.id
_entity.type
_entity.pdbx_description
1 polymer ?
#
loop_
_entity_poly.entity_id
_entity_poly.type
_entity_poly.pdbx_seq_one_letter_code
_entity_poly.pdbx_strand_id
1 'polypeptide(L)'
;MVVRGWTHSADLGLGFDDRVPLPAGPGSFVLDLVRPARRANLFVRAGDGLACHVLTAPSRLHELSALLRALPEALVEVAREWRALVRFLGTGDPTASARLRHRFGLMSDAIQVPAFPTDFFKGDDRTYPIARCPVVVIPVHDAAEDLARLVAVLPSSLPADARVVVVDDGSTDPRIARLLAELGAVLGDRLAVLRHDRSYGFVAAANAGLSHATATGTGHAVLLNSDTIPPPD
;
A
#
# COMPACT_ATOMS: atom_id res chain seq x y z
N MET A 1 36.92 -11.22 6.80
CA MET A 1 35.95 -10.11 6.86
C MET A 1 34.84 -10.52 7.81
N VAL A 2 34.48 -9.67 8.78
CA VAL A 2 33.41 -9.96 9.75
C VAL A 2 32.13 -9.32 9.23
N VAL A 3 31.10 -10.12 8.98
CA VAL A 3 29.75 -9.61 8.74
C VAL A 3 29.16 -9.36 10.13
N ARG A 4 29.32 -8.15 10.66
CA ARG A 4 28.62 -7.75 11.89
C ARG A 4 27.22 -7.31 11.49
N GLY A 5 26.21 -8.09 11.86
CA GLY A 5 24.82 -7.69 11.68
C GLY A 5 24.46 -6.48 12.54
N TRP A 6 23.74 -5.53 11.91
CA TRP A 6 22.91 -4.46 12.47
C TRP A 6 23.40 -3.62 13.67
N THR A 7 23.45 -2.30 13.49
CA THR A 7 23.32 -1.31 14.58
C THR A 7 22.54 -0.08 14.13
N HIS A 8 21.55 0.29 14.97
CA HIS A 8 20.62 1.45 14.98
C HIS A 8 19.31 1.32 14.18
N SER A 9 18.10 1.52 14.74
CA SER A 9 17.68 2.30 15.92
C SER A 9 16.63 1.59 16.80
N ALA A 10 16.69 1.87 18.11
CA ALA A 10 16.09 1.18 19.25
C ALA A 10 16.84 -0.11 19.61
N ASP A 11 17.63 -0.04 20.69
CA ASP A 11 18.51 -1.08 21.25
C ASP A 11 17.75 -2.39 21.48
N LEU A 12 17.66 -3.18 20.42
CA LEU A 12 16.94 -4.45 20.35
C LEU A 12 17.43 -5.30 19.17
N GLY A 13 18.74 -5.44 19.05
CA GLY A 13 19.39 -6.03 17.88
C GLY A 13 19.37 -7.56 17.86
N LEU A 14 18.50 -8.16 17.05
CA LEU A 14 18.60 -9.57 16.65
C LEU A 14 19.62 -9.74 15.53
N GLY A 15 20.91 -9.72 15.86
CA GLY A 15 22.00 -9.93 14.90
C GLY A 15 22.28 -11.41 14.61
N PHE A 16 22.42 -11.76 13.33
CA PHE A 16 22.95 -13.04 12.87
C PHE A 16 24.39 -12.83 12.36
N ASP A 17 25.38 -13.52 12.94
CA ASP A 17 26.80 -13.42 12.54
C ASP A 17 27.19 -14.66 11.73
N ASP A 18 26.89 -14.65 10.43
CA ASP A 18 27.38 -15.66 9.48
C ASP A 18 28.59 -15.12 8.72
N ARG A 19 29.77 -15.73 8.93
CA ARG A 19 31.01 -15.34 8.26
C ARG A 19 31.16 -16.09 6.93
N VAL A 20 30.90 -15.42 5.82
CA VAL A 20 31.17 -15.95 4.47
C VAL A 20 32.50 -15.40 3.94
N PRO A 21 33.52 -16.23 3.61
CA PRO A 21 34.75 -15.75 3.02
C PRO A 21 34.56 -15.31 1.55
N LEU A 22 35.02 -14.09 1.21
CA LEU A 22 35.07 -13.55 -0.16
C LEU A 22 36.54 -13.47 -0.64
N PRO A 23 36.81 -13.55 -1.96
CA PRO A 23 38.16 -13.36 -2.51
C PRO A 23 38.70 -11.94 -2.26
N ALA A 24 40.00 -11.84 -1.99
CA ALA A 24 40.65 -10.67 -1.42
C ALA A 24 40.64 -9.43 -2.34
N GLY A 25 40.13 -8.30 -1.83
CA GLY A 25 40.20 -6.97 -2.43
C GLY A 25 40.12 -5.87 -1.36
N PRO A 26 40.56 -4.63 -1.66
CA PRO A 26 40.67 -3.55 -0.67
C PRO A 26 39.29 -2.90 -0.43
N GLY A 27 38.49 -3.50 0.43
CA GLY A 27 37.22 -2.90 0.89
C GLY A 27 36.35 -3.91 1.62
N SER A 28 35.80 -3.51 2.76
CA SER A 28 34.78 -4.28 3.48
C SER A 28 33.46 -3.51 3.47
N PHE A 29 32.36 -4.21 3.20
CA PHE A 29 31.01 -3.67 3.35
C PHE A 29 30.17 -4.64 4.20
N VAL A 30 29.17 -4.08 4.89
CA VAL A 30 28.18 -4.83 5.67
C VAL A 30 26.87 -4.81 4.89
N LEU A 31 26.22 -5.96 4.76
CA LEU A 31 24.94 -6.11 4.10
C LEU A 31 23.90 -6.60 5.12
N ASP A 32 22.87 -5.80 5.34
CA ASP A 32 21.78 -6.15 6.26
C ASP A 32 20.62 -6.80 5.48
N LEU A 33 20.25 -8.03 5.87
CA LEU A 33 19.18 -8.80 5.22
C LEU A 33 17.93 -8.82 6.07
N VAL A 34 16.83 -8.29 5.54
CA VAL A 34 15.53 -8.26 6.20
C VAL A 34 14.86 -9.63 6.01
N ARG A 35 14.97 -10.49 7.04
CA ARG A 35 14.52 -11.91 7.17
C ARG A 35 15.59 -12.95 6.84
N PRO A 36 15.54 -14.14 7.47
CA PRO A 36 16.33 -15.29 7.03
C PRO A 36 15.88 -15.62 5.60
N ALA A 37 16.62 -15.14 4.62
CA ALA A 37 16.39 -15.49 3.24
C ALA A 37 16.47 -17.01 3.16
N ARG A 38 15.34 -17.66 2.85
CA ARG A 38 15.35 -19.06 2.44
C ARG A 38 16.29 -19.13 1.25
N ARG A 39 17.46 -19.75 1.41
CA ARG A 39 18.55 -19.91 0.41
C ARG A 39 18.56 -18.83 -0.68
N ALA A 40 19.35 -17.78 -0.48
CA ALA A 40 19.54 -16.73 -1.49
C ALA A 40 20.93 -16.78 -2.12
N ASN A 41 21.05 -16.35 -3.38
CA ASN A 41 22.35 -16.18 -4.04
C ASN A 41 22.73 -14.70 -4.00
N LEU A 42 23.84 -14.38 -3.34
CA LEU A 42 24.47 -13.07 -3.34
C LEU A 42 25.47 -13.00 -4.48
N PHE A 43 25.19 -12.17 -5.48
CA PHE A 43 26.11 -11.90 -6.58
C PHE A 43 26.92 -10.63 -6.27
N VAL A 44 28.24 -10.75 -6.20
CA VAL A 44 29.17 -9.64 -5.97
C VAL A 44 29.98 -9.43 -7.24
N ARG A 45 29.88 -8.23 -7.84
CA ARG A 45 30.67 -7.85 -9.00
C ARG A 45 31.84 -6.96 -8.57
N ALA A 46 33.05 -7.35 -8.91
CA ALA A 46 34.28 -6.61 -8.64
C ALA A 46 35.09 -6.50 -9.93
N GLY A 47 35.16 -5.30 -10.52
CA GLY A 47 35.68 -5.11 -11.88
C GLY A 47 34.88 -5.93 -12.90
N ASP A 48 35.58 -6.67 -13.76
CA ASP A 48 34.99 -7.58 -14.76
C ASP A 48 34.59 -8.95 -14.18
N GLY A 49 34.89 -9.21 -12.90
CA GLY A 49 34.60 -10.48 -12.23
C GLY A 49 33.22 -10.49 -11.54
N LEU A 50 32.50 -11.62 -11.66
CA LEU A 50 31.25 -11.89 -10.94
C LEU A 50 31.44 -13.09 -10.01
N ALA A 51 31.35 -12.87 -8.70
CA ALA A 51 31.34 -13.93 -7.69
C ALA A 51 29.91 -14.20 -7.21
N CYS A 52 29.56 -15.47 -6.98
CA CYS A 52 28.26 -15.87 -6.46
C CYS A 52 28.45 -16.59 -5.12
N HIS A 53 27.74 -16.13 -4.08
CA HIS A 53 27.79 -16.67 -2.72
C HIS A 53 26.40 -17.14 -2.32
N VAL A 54 26.27 -18.41 -1.93
CA VAL A 54 25.01 -18.96 -1.45
C VAL A 54 24.85 -18.61 0.02
N LEU A 55 23.88 -17.76 0.33
CA LEU A 55 23.42 -17.46 1.67
C LEU A 55 22.49 -18.58 2.13
N THR A 56 22.90 -19.34 3.14
CA THR A 56 22.06 -20.36 3.77
C THR A 56 21.21 -19.74 4.87
N ALA A 57 20.03 -20.30 5.11
CA ALA A 57 19.23 -19.90 6.25
C ALA A 57 19.97 -20.27 7.56
N PRO A 58 19.94 -19.41 8.59
CA PRO A 58 20.49 -19.73 9.90
C PRO A 58 19.81 -20.98 10.46
N SER A 59 20.53 -21.73 11.29
CA SER A 59 19.92 -22.89 11.96
C SER A 59 18.87 -22.44 12.98
N ARG A 60 17.86 -23.28 13.24
CA ARG A 60 16.82 -23.00 14.25
C ARG A 60 17.39 -22.67 15.63
N LEU A 61 18.51 -23.27 16.00
CA LEU A 61 19.20 -23.01 17.26
C LEU A 61 19.82 -21.60 17.27
N HIS A 62 20.40 -21.16 16.16
CA HIS A 62 20.92 -19.79 16.04
C HIS A 62 19.78 -18.75 16.07
N GLU A 63 18.66 -19.01 15.38
CA GLU A 63 17.45 -18.17 15.45
C GLU A 63 16.92 -18.06 16.88
N LEU A 64 16.78 -19.19 17.59
CA LEU A 64 16.31 -19.21 18.96
C LEU A 64 17.28 -18.46 19.90
N SER A 65 18.59 -18.66 19.73
CA SER A 65 19.60 -17.97 20.54
C SER A 65 19.61 -16.45 20.29
N ALA A 66 19.34 -16.01 19.06
CA ALA A 66 19.17 -14.61 18.75
C ALA A 66 17.91 -14.09 19.48
N LEU A 67 16.76 -14.74 19.28
CA LEU A 67 15.48 -14.37 19.93
C LEU A 67 15.62 -14.22 21.44
N LEU A 68 16.27 -15.18 22.10
CA LEU A 68 16.50 -15.14 23.55
C LEU A 68 17.42 -13.98 23.97
N ARG A 69 18.39 -13.59 23.15
CA ARG A 69 19.29 -12.46 23.44
C ARG A 69 18.59 -11.11 23.32
N ALA A 70 17.65 -10.95 22.40
CA ALA A 70 16.88 -9.72 22.27
C ALA A 70 15.68 -9.65 23.21
N LEU A 71 15.22 -10.79 23.76
CA LEU A 71 14.04 -10.84 24.61
C LEU A 71 14.04 -9.84 25.79
N PRO A 72 15.14 -9.63 26.54
CA PRO A 72 15.15 -8.71 27.68
C PRO A 72 14.89 -7.26 27.26
N GLU A 73 15.57 -6.79 26.21
CA GLU A 73 15.39 -5.43 25.71
C GLU A 73 13.96 -5.25 25.14
N ALA A 74 13.36 -6.32 24.59
CA ALA A 74 12.04 -6.32 23.98
C ALA A 74 10.97 -6.16 25.05
N LEU A 75 11.15 -6.88 26.15
CA LEU A 75 10.31 -6.76 27.32
C LEU A 75 10.42 -5.36 27.95
N VAL A 76 11.60 -4.74 27.95
CA VAL A 76 11.77 -3.36 28.43
C VAL A 76 11.02 -2.35 27.56
N GLU A 77 11.12 -2.45 26.22
CA GLU A 77 10.40 -1.55 25.32
C GLU A 77 8.87 -1.77 25.37
N VAL A 78 8.42 -3.02 25.48
CA VAL A 78 7.00 -3.34 25.72
C VAL A 78 6.51 -2.78 27.05
N ALA A 79 7.30 -2.91 28.12
CA ALA A 79 6.95 -2.37 29.44
C ALA A 79 6.87 -0.83 29.44
N ARG A 80 7.77 -0.15 28.72
CA ARG A 80 7.73 1.30 28.53
C ARG A 80 6.46 1.77 27.83
N GLU A 81 5.98 1.00 26.87
CA GLU A 81 4.76 1.30 26.13
C GLU A 81 3.51 0.60 26.68
N TRP A 82 3.57 -0.01 27.87
CA TRP A 82 2.48 -0.79 28.46
C TRP A 82 1.15 -0.04 28.52
N ARG A 83 1.17 1.26 28.84
CA ARG A 83 -0.04 2.09 28.87
C ARG A 83 -0.67 2.25 27.48
N ALA A 84 0.15 2.47 26.46
CA ALA A 84 -0.33 2.56 25.08
C ALA A 84 -0.82 1.19 24.58
N LEU A 85 -0.15 0.10 24.98
CA LEU A 85 -0.55 -1.27 24.66
C LEU A 85 -1.90 -1.63 25.29
N VAL A 86 -2.09 -1.38 26.58
CA VAL A 86 -3.37 -1.64 27.28
C VAL A 86 -4.49 -0.77 26.72
N ARG A 87 -4.21 0.52 26.43
CA ARG A 87 -5.16 1.43 25.81
C ARG A 87 -5.56 0.94 24.41
N PHE A 88 -4.59 0.56 23.58
CA PHE A 88 -4.85 0.00 22.26
C PHE A 88 -5.65 -1.30 22.33
N LEU A 89 -5.26 -2.27 23.16
CA LEU A 89 -5.95 -3.56 23.28
C LEU A 89 -7.36 -3.43 23.87
N GLY A 90 -7.58 -2.46 24.77
CA GLY A 90 -8.87 -2.23 25.41
C GLY A 90 -9.84 -1.38 24.58
N THR A 91 -9.35 -0.32 23.92
CA THR A 91 -10.22 0.68 23.26
C THR A 91 -10.04 0.77 21.76
N GLY A 92 -9.02 0.13 21.18
CA GLY A 92 -8.69 0.27 19.76
C GLY A 92 -8.27 1.69 19.38
N ASP A 93 -7.63 2.44 20.28
CA ASP A 93 -7.22 3.84 20.06
C ASP A 93 -6.20 3.94 18.90
N PRO A 94 -6.53 4.67 17.81
CA PRO A 94 -5.66 4.81 16.64
C PRO A 94 -4.36 5.55 16.94
N THR A 95 -4.38 6.51 17.87
CA THR A 95 -3.20 7.27 18.26
C THR A 95 -2.22 6.40 19.06
N ALA A 96 -2.75 5.54 19.93
CA ALA A 96 -1.95 4.54 20.65
C ALA A 96 -1.38 3.50 19.68
N SER A 97 -2.18 3.03 18.71
CA SER A 97 -1.73 2.11 17.66
C SER A 97 -0.60 2.71 16.81
N ALA A 98 -0.75 3.95 16.33
CA ALA A 98 0.27 4.65 15.55
C ALA A 98 1.58 4.81 16.34
N ARG A 99 1.49 5.19 17.63
CA ARG A 99 2.65 5.31 18.52
C ARG A 99 3.38 3.98 18.70
N LEU A 100 2.64 2.88 18.90
CA LEU A 100 3.21 1.53 19.03
C LEU A 100 3.88 1.10 17.71
N ARG A 101 3.21 1.28 16.56
CA ARG A 101 3.77 0.89 15.26
C ARG A 101 5.04 1.67 14.91
N HIS A 102 5.08 2.98 15.20
CA HIS A 102 6.28 3.79 15.04
C HIS A 102 7.40 3.32 15.98
N ARG A 103 7.11 3.11 17.27
CA ARG A 103 8.13 2.72 18.26
C ARG A 103 8.72 1.34 18.00
N PHE A 104 7.91 0.39 17.50
CA PHE A 104 8.37 -0.96 17.16
C PHE A 104 8.87 -1.12 15.73
N GLY A 105 9.01 -0.03 14.95
CA GLY A 105 9.50 -0.09 13.58
C GLY A 105 8.60 -0.88 12.64
N LEU A 106 7.30 -0.99 12.95
CA LEU A 106 6.30 -1.69 12.14
C LEU A 106 5.73 -0.81 11.01
N MET A 107 6.14 0.46 10.94
CA MET A 107 5.88 1.35 9.81
C MET A 107 7.20 1.73 9.14
N SER A 108 7.18 1.75 7.80
CA SER A 108 8.19 2.49 7.04
C SER A 108 7.77 3.96 7.04
N ASP A 109 8.68 4.88 7.37
CA ASP A 109 8.43 6.34 7.37
C ASP A 109 7.88 6.86 6.03
N ALA A 110 7.98 6.06 4.97
CA ALA A 110 7.47 6.36 3.63
C ALA A 110 5.92 6.34 3.51
N ILE A 111 5.18 5.77 4.47
CA ILE A 111 3.71 5.69 4.39
C ILE A 111 3.07 6.11 5.72
N GLN A 112 2.84 7.41 5.87
CA GLN A 112 1.90 7.92 6.87
C GLN A 112 0.46 7.61 6.41
N VAL A 113 -0.04 6.42 6.74
CA VAL A 113 -1.47 6.15 6.63
C VAL A 113 -2.15 6.85 7.82
N PRO A 114 -3.20 7.67 7.61
CA PRO A 114 -4.01 8.19 8.71
C PRO A 114 -4.43 7.05 9.62
N ALA A 115 -4.35 7.26 10.93
CA ALA A 115 -4.72 6.25 11.89
C ALA A 115 -6.25 6.03 11.81
N PHE A 116 -6.67 4.96 11.14
CA PHE A 116 -8.09 4.61 11.04
C PHE A 116 -8.57 4.03 12.38
N PRO A 117 -9.72 4.50 12.90
CA PRO A 117 -10.39 3.89 14.03
C PRO A 117 -10.52 2.37 13.85
N THR A 118 -10.07 1.58 14.82
CA THR A 118 -10.23 0.11 14.76
C THR A 118 -11.71 -0.30 14.84
N ASP A 119 -12.58 0.64 15.22
CA ASP A 119 -14.03 0.52 15.23
C ASP A 119 -14.69 1.05 13.94
N PHE A 120 -13.93 1.40 12.90
CA PHE A 120 -14.46 1.95 11.65
C PHE A 120 -15.56 1.07 11.01
N PHE A 121 -15.48 -0.26 11.19
CA PHE A 121 -16.49 -1.21 10.72
C PHE A 121 -17.48 -1.66 11.80
N LYS A 122 -17.35 -1.19 13.05
CA LYS A 122 -18.31 -1.48 14.12
C LYS A 122 -19.49 -0.53 14.01
N GLY A 123 -20.47 -0.91 13.20
CA GLY A 123 -21.93 -0.70 13.31
C GLY A 123 -22.55 0.61 13.80
N ASP A 124 -21.80 1.63 14.18
CA ASP A 124 -22.32 2.94 14.49
C ASP A 124 -22.41 3.69 13.16
N ASP A 125 -23.62 3.95 12.69
CA ASP A 125 -23.89 4.84 11.55
C ASP A 125 -23.38 6.24 11.88
N ARG A 126 -22.07 6.44 11.74
CA ARG A 126 -21.44 7.75 11.88
C ARG A 126 -21.88 8.58 10.68
N THR A 127 -22.86 9.44 10.91
CA THR A 127 -23.27 10.44 9.93
C THR A 127 -22.19 11.50 9.87
N TYR A 128 -21.24 11.33 8.95
CA TYR A 128 -20.34 12.41 8.59
C TYR A 128 -21.14 13.42 7.78
N PRO A 129 -21.16 14.70 8.13
CA PRO A 129 -21.73 15.71 7.26
C PRO A 129 -20.89 15.73 5.98
N ILE A 130 -21.40 15.05 4.94
CA ILE A 130 -20.83 15.13 3.60
C ILE A 130 -21.18 16.52 3.10
N ALA A 131 -20.32 17.49 3.39
CA ALA A 131 -20.57 18.89 3.09
C ALA A 131 -20.68 19.16 1.58
N ARG A 132 -20.20 18.22 0.75
CA ARG A 132 -20.14 18.30 -0.72
C ARG A 132 -20.20 16.92 -1.36
N CYS A 133 -20.91 16.81 -2.47
CA CYS A 133 -21.04 15.57 -3.24
C CYS A 133 -19.68 15.01 -3.68
N PRO A 134 -19.45 13.68 -3.61
CA PRO A 134 -18.18 13.05 -3.95
C PRO A 134 -17.90 13.07 -5.47
N VAL A 135 -16.62 12.94 -5.81
CA VAL A 135 -16.20 12.62 -7.19
C VAL A 135 -16.09 11.11 -7.34
N VAL A 136 -16.80 10.52 -8.30
CA VAL A 136 -16.74 9.08 -8.60
C VAL A 136 -15.66 8.81 -9.64
N VAL A 137 -14.68 7.99 -9.28
CA VAL A 137 -13.55 7.61 -10.14
C VAL A 137 -13.73 6.19 -10.62
N ILE A 138 -13.71 5.96 -11.94
CA ILE A 138 -13.99 4.68 -12.57
C ILE A 138 -12.83 4.28 -13.49
N PRO A 139 -11.90 3.41 -13.06
CA PRO A 139 -10.90 2.82 -13.93
C PRO A 139 -11.53 1.80 -14.88
N VAL A 140 -11.13 1.82 -16.16
CA VAL A 140 -11.64 0.92 -17.20
C VAL A 140 -10.48 0.41 -18.06
N HIS A 141 -10.47 -0.89 -18.36
CA HIS A 141 -9.61 -1.49 -19.38
C HIS A 141 -10.35 -2.66 -20.05
N ASP A 142 -10.68 -2.54 -21.33
CA ASP A 142 -11.29 -3.60 -22.16
C ASP A 142 -12.48 -4.35 -21.51
N ALA A 143 -13.31 -3.64 -20.75
CA ALA A 143 -14.44 -4.17 -19.99
C ALA A 143 -15.79 -3.69 -20.59
N ALA A 144 -16.01 -3.93 -21.89
CA ALA A 144 -17.14 -3.33 -22.61
C ALA A 144 -18.52 -3.76 -22.08
N GLU A 145 -18.68 -5.03 -21.71
CA GLU A 145 -19.94 -5.55 -21.20
C GLU A 145 -20.28 -4.98 -19.82
N ASP A 146 -19.28 -4.88 -18.94
CA ASP A 146 -19.42 -4.30 -17.61
C ASP A 146 -19.67 -2.80 -17.68
N LEU A 147 -18.87 -2.08 -18.48
CA LEU A 147 -19.07 -0.65 -18.69
C LEU A 147 -20.44 -0.35 -19.29
N ALA A 148 -20.94 -1.18 -20.22
CA ALA A 148 -22.28 -1.00 -20.77
C ALA A 148 -23.38 -1.11 -19.70
N ARG A 149 -23.26 -2.08 -18.79
CA ARG A 149 -24.19 -2.22 -17.65
C ARG A 149 -24.10 -1.02 -16.71
N LEU A 150 -22.88 -0.57 -16.42
CA LEU A 150 -22.66 0.58 -15.55
C LEU A 150 -23.21 1.88 -16.16
N VAL A 151 -22.93 2.16 -17.44
CA VAL A 151 -23.44 3.35 -18.15
C VAL A 151 -24.97 3.41 -18.13
N ALA A 152 -25.66 2.27 -18.17
CA ALA A 152 -27.12 2.23 -18.15
C ALA A 152 -27.73 2.66 -16.80
N VAL A 153 -27.04 2.47 -15.68
CA VAL A 153 -27.58 2.72 -14.33
C VAL A 153 -26.94 3.90 -13.62
N LEU A 154 -25.67 4.20 -13.94
CA LEU A 154 -24.86 5.19 -13.24
C LEU A 154 -25.54 6.57 -13.19
N PRO A 155 -26.12 7.13 -14.26
CA PRO A 155 -26.73 8.46 -14.20
C PRO A 155 -27.90 8.59 -13.22
N SER A 156 -28.64 7.50 -12.97
CA SER A 156 -29.76 7.45 -12.01
C SER A 156 -29.34 7.08 -10.58
N SER A 157 -28.15 6.51 -10.40
CA SER A 157 -27.58 6.12 -9.10
C SER A 157 -26.63 7.17 -8.53
N LEU A 158 -26.52 8.34 -9.19
CA LEU A 158 -25.64 9.42 -8.78
C LEU A 158 -26.47 10.60 -8.27
N PRO A 159 -26.03 11.25 -7.18
CA PRO A 159 -26.59 12.53 -6.79
C PRO A 159 -26.47 13.56 -7.93
N ALA A 160 -27.40 14.52 -7.96
CA ALA A 160 -27.55 15.47 -9.06
C ALA A 160 -26.27 16.29 -9.37
N ASP A 161 -25.42 16.54 -8.39
CA ASP A 161 -24.18 17.31 -8.50
C ASP A 161 -22.91 16.46 -8.50
N ALA A 162 -23.02 15.13 -8.51
CA ALA A 162 -21.88 14.24 -8.54
C ALA A 162 -21.09 14.38 -9.84
N ARG A 163 -19.76 14.46 -9.72
CA ARG A 163 -18.84 14.44 -10.85
C ARG A 163 -18.29 13.05 -11.05
N VAL A 164 -18.02 12.68 -12.29
CA VAL A 164 -17.50 11.38 -12.68
C VAL A 164 -16.19 11.57 -13.43
N VAL A 165 -15.18 10.80 -13.06
CA VAL A 165 -13.89 10.71 -13.76
C VAL A 165 -13.73 9.27 -14.21
N VAL A 166 -13.79 9.03 -15.51
CA VAL A 166 -13.47 7.71 -16.08
C VAL A 166 -12.03 7.72 -16.58
N VAL A 167 -11.27 6.68 -16.23
CA VAL A 167 -9.89 6.51 -16.69
C VAL A 167 -9.83 5.28 -17.59
N ASP A 168 -9.76 5.50 -18.90
CA ASP A 168 -9.50 4.45 -19.89
C ASP A 168 -7.99 4.13 -19.92
N ASP A 169 -7.62 3.00 -19.33
CA ASP A 169 -6.24 2.51 -19.24
C ASP A 169 -5.78 1.84 -20.54
N GLY A 170 -5.90 2.56 -21.66
CA GLY A 170 -5.44 2.09 -22.97
C GLY A 170 -6.23 0.93 -23.52
N SER A 171 -7.57 0.96 -23.41
CA SER A 171 -8.45 -0.06 -24.00
C SER A 171 -8.28 -0.15 -25.52
N THR A 172 -8.25 -1.37 -26.02
CA THR A 172 -8.17 -1.70 -27.44
C THR A 172 -9.54 -1.99 -28.06
N ASP A 173 -10.54 -2.32 -27.24
CA ASP A 173 -11.91 -2.56 -27.67
C ASP A 173 -12.57 -1.24 -28.12
N PRO A 174 -12.96 -1.10 -29.40
CA PRO A 174 -13.58 0.13 -29.91
C PRO A 174 -14.93 0.46 -29.26
N ARG A 175 -15.59 -0.52 -28.64
CA ARG A 175 -16.87 -0.32 -27.93
C ARG A 175 -16.70 0.59 -26.72
N ILE A 176 -15.52 0.61 -26.08
CA ILE A 176 -15.24 1.47 -24.92
C ILE A 176 -15.42 2.95 -25.29
N ALA A 177 -14.83 3.39 -26.41
CA ALA A 177 -14.94 4.79 -26.84
C ALA A 177 -16.40 5.21 -27.08
N ARG A 178 -17.22 4.31 -27.63
CA ARG A 178 -18.65 4.55 -27.83
C ARG A 178 -19.41 4.68 -26.51
N LEU A 179 -19.17 3.76 -25.56
CA LEU A 179 -19.80 3.78 -24.24
C LEU A 179 -19.44 5.05 -23.44
N LEU A 180 -18.20 5.51 -23.54
CA LEU A 180 -17.77 6.76 -22.90
C LEU A 180 -18.44 7.99 -23.53
N ALA A 181 -18.66 7.97 -24.85
CA ALA A 181 -19.41 9.03 -25.53
C ALA A 181 -20.90 9.03 -25.14
N GLU A 182 -21.52 7.85 -25.00
CA GLU A 182 -22.89 7.71 -24.49
C GLU A 182 -23.01 8.27 -23.07
N LEU A 183 -22.06 7.94 -22.18
CA LEU A 183 -22.02 8.49 -20.83
C LEU A 183 -21.84 10.02 -20.83
N GLY A 184 -20.98 10.54 -21.71
CA GLY A 184 -20.77 11.98 -21.88
C GLY A 184 -22.01 12.73 -22.37
N ALA A 185 -22.83 12.11 -23.23
CA ALA A 185 -24.09 12.70 -23.68
C ALA A 185 -25.10 12.89 -22.53
N VAL A 186 -25.04 12.04 -21.49
CA VAL A 186 -25.95 12.12 -20.33
C VAL A 186 -25.39 13.00 -19.21
N LEU A 187 -24.10 12.89 -18.91
CA LEU A 187 -23.47 13.60 -17.79
C LEU A 187 -22.98 15.01 -18.16
N GLY A 188 -22.71 15.28 -19.44
CA GLY A 188 -22.19 16.55 -19.91
C GLY A 188 -20.91 16.96 -19.18
N ASP A 189 -20.87 18.20 -18.69
CA ASP A 189 -19.73 18.78 -17.97
C ASP A 189 -19.41 18.09 -16.63
N ARG A 190 -20.26 17.17 -16.16
CA ARG A 190 -19.99 16.34 -14.96
C ARG A 190 -19.04 15.18 -15.24
N LEU A 191 -18.77 14.84 -16.50
CA LEU A 191 -17.87 13.75 -16.89
C LEU A 191 -16.51 14.27 -17.35
N ALA A 192 -15.45 13.76 -16.75
CA ALA A 192 -14.08 13.83 -17.28
C ALA A 192 -13.63 12.43 -17.73
N VAL A 193 -13.03 12.34 -18.92
CA VAL A 193 -12.42 11.10 -19.42
C VAL A 193 -10.92 11.30 -19.55
N LEU A 194 -10.14 10.51 -18.80
CA LEU A 194 -8.69 10.44 -18.91
C LEU A 194 -8.34 9.20 -19.71
N ARG A 195 -7.42 9.33 -20.67
CA ARG A 195 -7.02 8.21 -21.52
C ARG A 195 -5.51 8.01 -21.48
N HIS A 196 -5.10 6.78 -21.16
CA HIS A 196 -3.72 6.36 -21.29
C HIS A 196 -3.42 5.90 -22.71
N ASP A 197 -2.18 6.07 -23.14
CA ASP A 197 -1.67 5.63 -24.44
C ASP A 197 -1.50 4.10 -24.53
N ARG A 198 -1.36 3.44 -23.38
CA ARG A 198 -1.30 1.98 -23.20
C ARG A 198 -1.77 1.62 -21.79
N SER A 199 -1.98 0.35 -21.53
CA SER A 199 -2.32 -0.11 -20.17
C SER A 199 -1.12 0.00 -19.22
N TYR A 200 -1.33 0.72 -18.12
CA TYR A 200 -0.41 0.83 -16.98
C TYR A 200 -0.91 0.04 -15.76
N GLY A 201 -2.09 -0.58 -15.87
CA GLY A 201 -2.72 -1.39 -14.85
C GLY A 201 -3.65 -0.58 -13.94
N PHE A 202 -4.53 -1.31 -13.25
CA PHE A 202 -5.59 -0.75 -12.40
C PHE A 202 -5.10 0.32 -11.42
N VAL A 203 -4.01 0.07 -10.68
CA VAL A 203 -3.50 1.00 -9.67
C VAL A 203 -3.08 2.33 -10.30
N ALA A 204 -2.46 2.30 -11.48
CA ALA A 204 -2.07 3.51 -12.18
C ALA A 204 -3.30 4.32 -12.64
N ALA A 205 -4.30 3.63 -13.20
CA ALA A 205 -5.55 4.25 -13.62
C ALA A 205 -6.35 4.83 -12.43
N ALA A 206 -6.47 4.09 -11.34
CA ALA A 206 -7.10 4.56 -10.11
C ALA A 206 -6.38 5.80 -9.54
N ASN A 207 -5.05 5.78 -9.47
CA ASN A 207 -4.28 6.92 -8.98
C ASN A 207 -4.37 8.14 -9.89
N ALA A 208 -4.40 7.96 -11.22
CA ALA A 208 -4.61 9.06 -12.17
C ALA A 208 -5.97 9.73 -11.94
N GLY A 209 -7.03 8.93 -11.80
CA GLY A 209 -8.37 9.42 -11.54
C GLY A 209 -8.51 10.10 -10.17
N LEU A 210 -7.92 9.53 -9.11
CA LEU A 210 -7.89 10.12 -7.78
C LEU A 210 -7.09 11.44 -7.75
N SER A 211 -5.99 11.52 -8.49
CA SER A 211 -5.20 12.74 -8.61
C SER A 211 -6.01 13.84 -9.31
N HIS A 212 -6.71 13.50 -10.39
CA HIS A 212 -7.62 14.43 -11.07
C HIS A 212 -8.77 14.89 -10.17
N ALA A 213 -9.41 13.95 -9.46
CA ALA A 213 -10.47 14.24 -8.52
C ALA A 213 -10.00 15.16 -7.38
N THR A 214 -8.78 14.97 -6.89
CA THR A 214 -8.19 15.83 -5.84
C THR A 214 -7.88 17.23 -6.37
N ALA A 215 -7.40 17.35 -7.61
CA ALA A 215 -7.09 18.63 -8.23
C ALA A 215 -8.34 19.46 -8.58
N THR A 216 -9.48 18.81 -8.85
CA THR A 216 -10.70 19.45 -9.35
C THR A 216 -11.86 19.46 -8.35
N GLY A 217 -11.77 18.66 -7.29
CA GLY A 217 -12.88 18.28 -6.43
C GLY A 217 -12.88 18.91 -5.04
N THR A 218 -13.76 18.35 -4.21
CA THR A 218 -14.31 18.95 -2.99
C THR A 218 -13.80 18.33 -1.69
N GLY A 219 -12.91 17.34 -1.77
CA GLY A 219 -12.28 16.65 -0.63
C GLY A 219 -12.67 15.18 -0.46
N HIS A 220 -13.64 14.67 -1.21
CA HIS A 220 -14.07 13.26 -1.17
C HIS A 220 -14.10 12.64 -2.57
N ALA A 221 -13.53 11.44 -2.69
CA ALA A 221 -13.56 10.64 -3.91
C ALA A 221 -14.00 9.21 -3.59
N VAL A 222 -14.81 8.63 -4.46
CA VAL A 222 -15.26 7.24 -4.41
C VAL A 222 -14.64 6.51 -5.59
N LEU A 223 -13.84 5.49 -5.32
CA LEU A 223 -13.35 4.59 -6.37
C LEU A 223 -14.42 3.53 -6.63
N LEU A 224 -14.95 3.51 -7.85
CA LEU A 224 -15.99 2.59 -8.30
C LEU A 224 -15.42 1.75 -9.44
N ASN A 225 -15.33 0.43 -9.24
CA ASN A 225 -14.90 -0.46 -10.31
C ASN A 225 -15.97 -0.51 -11.43
N SER A 226 -15.53 -0.72 -12.67
CA SER A 226 -16.43 -0.75 -13.84
C SER A 226 -17.42 -1.91 -13.85
N ASP A 227 -17.17 -2.97 -13.07
CA ASP A 227 -18.00 -4.16 -12.91
C ASP A 227 -19.00 -4.06 -11.74
N THR A 228 -19.03 -2.93 -11.05
CA THR A 228 -19.92 -2.71 -9.90
C THR A 228 -21.21 -2.04 -10.33
N ILE A 229 -22.35 -2.60 -9.91
CA ILE A 229 -23.68 -2.00 -10.14
C ILE A 229 -24.11 -1.29 -8.85
N PRO A 230 -24.08 0.06 -8.80
CA PRO A 230 -24.58 0.78 -7.64
C PRO A 230 -26.10 0.58 -7.49
N PRO A 231 -26.63 0.53 -6.25
CA PRO A 231 -28.07 0.55 -6.05
C PRO A 231 -28.66 1.88 -6.56
N PRO A 232 -29.96 1.92 -6.84
CA PRO A 232 -30.66 3.18 -7.10
C PRO A 232 -30.65 4.07 -5.84
N ASP A 233 -30.61 5.39 -6.05
CA ASP A 233 -30.78 6.42 -4.99
C ASP A 233 -32.19 6.40 -4.38
#